data_AF-W7PCV1-F1
#
_entry.id   AF-W7PCV1-F1
#
_cell.length_a   1.000
_cell.length_b   1.000
_cell.length_c   1.000
_cell.angle_alpha   90.00
_cell.angle_beta   90.00
_cell.angle_gamma   90.00
#
_symmetry.space_group_name_H-M   'P 1'
#
loop_
_entity.id
_entity.type
_entity.pdbx_description
1 polymer ?
#
loop_
_entity_poly.entity_id
_entity_poly.type
_entity_poly.pdbx_seq_one_letter_code
_entity_poly.pdbx_strand_id
1 'polypeptide(L)'
;MSDAVGTILKIISSIASPKAAVKFIAIAIILLLSWGHLNDLIESLGTTSEHKNLIMLFLALGTGSIVGEIVSVLGEIMYKYSIGKYFEVRQKKKSIKEKKEYGERLLTHFKLTYKHLSFSTKEILWDLSKEPQTIWDDDESYIPVRSLIENGYIKQISSLSAHENLYKLHPYISTHLKNNIEKEIDNIINVFISENNNELINAITSSDYLPHSAYSDFSKIANEACPVIAINKDYESIDFSNKVIGFDISINKYFKASLGEKLQKKIYTRKFKVNGEEINAA
;
A
#
# COMPACT_ATOMS: atom_id res chain seq x y z
N MET A 1 9.77 -47.47 33.74
CA MET A 1 10.14 -46.05 33.92
C MET A 1 9.34 -45.53 35.10
N SER A 2 9.98 -45.04 36.16
CA SER A 2 9.25 -44.68 37.38
C SER A 2 8.45 -43.39 37.17
N ASP A 3 7.22 -43.35 37.67
CA ASP A 3 6.32 -42.20 37.63
C ASP A 3 6.94 -40.90 38.21
N ALA A 4 7.96 -41.05 39.06
CA ALA A 4 8.77 -39.96 39.57
C ALA A 4 9.53 -39.20 38.46
N VAL A 5 10.08 -39.91 37.46
CA VAL A 5 10.80 -39.27 36.34
C VAL A 5 9.83 -38.50 35.44
N GLY A 6 8.63 -39.05 35.21
CA GLY A 6 7.57 -38.36 34.48
C GLY A 6 7.05 -37.11 35.18
N THR A 7 7.00 -37.14 36.51
CA THR A 7 6.60 -35.99 37.34
C THR A 7 7.68 -34.90 37.35
N ILE A 8 8.96 -35.28 37.45
CA ILE A 8 10.10 -34.36 37.35
C ILE A 8 10.13 -33.68 35.97
N LEU A 9 9.92 -34.44 34.88
CA LEU A 9 9.82 -33.89 33.52
C LEU A 9 8.64 -32.91 33.36
N LYS A 10 7.48 -33.21 33.95
CA LYS A 10 6.34 -32.29 33.96
C LYS A 10 6.64 -31.00 34.72
N ILE A 11 7.30 -31.10 35.89
CA ILE A 11 7.74 -29.93 36.66
C ILE A 11 8.73 -29.10 35.84
N ILE A 12 9.74 -29.72 35.23
CA ILE A 12 10.72 -29.04 34.37
C ILE A 12 10.05 -28.38 33.16
N SER A 13 9.09 -29.05 32.50
CA SER A 13 8.34 -28.47 31.38
C SER A 13 7.45 -27.30 31.81
N SER A 14 6.91 -27.35 33.04
CA SER A 14 6.10 -26.27 33.59
C SER A 14 6.93 -25.04 33.98
N ILE A 15 8.24 -25.21 34.24
CA ILE A 15 9.20 -24.13 34.54
C ILE A 15 9.60 -23.32 33.27
N ALA A 16 9.22 -23.76 32.06
CA ALA A 16 9.51 -23.03 30.82
C ALA A 16 8.91 -21.62 30.75
N SER A 17 7.92 -21.33 31.61
CA SER A 17 7.37 -19.98 31.79
C SER A 17 8.14 -19.22 32.89
N PRO A 18 8.57 -17.97 32.64
CA PRO A 18 9.19 -17.12 33.66
C PRO A 18 8.32 -16.95 34.92
N LYS A 19 6.99 -16.89 34.77
CA LYS A 19 6.05 -16.83 35.92
C LYS A 19 6.07 -18.12 36.75
N ALA A 20 6.15 -19.26 36.09
CA ALA A 20 6.21 -20.54 36.79
C ALA A 20 7.55 -20.69 37.53
N ALA A 21 8.66 -20.28 36.90
CA ALA A 21 9.98 -20.30 37.53
C ALA A 21 10.02 -19.48 38.83
N VAL A 22 9.47 -18.27 38.85
CA VAL A 22 9.40 -17.42 40.06
C VAL A 22 8.59 -18.08 41.17
N LYS A 23 7.47 -18.73 40.84
CA LYS A 23 6.67 -19.49 41.82
C LYS A 23 7.42 -20.67 42.42
N PHE A 24 8.11 -21.46 41.59
CA PHE A 24 8.88 -22.60 42.09
C PHE A 24 10.06 -22.17 42.97
N ILE A 25 10.73 -21.06 42.64
CA ILE A 25 11.78 -20.47 43.50
C ILE A 25 11.18 -20.02 44.84
N ALA A 26 10.03 -19.34 44.82
CA ALA A 26 9.35 -18.91 46.05
C ALA A 26 8.92 -20.10 46.92
N ILE A 27 8.37 -21.16 46.33
CA ILE A 27 8.03 -22.40 47.01
C ILE A 27 9.27 -23.03 47.65
N ALA A 28 10.39 -23.10 46.94
CA ALA A 28 11.64 -23.66 47.46
C ALA A 28 12.19 -22.85 48.66
N ILE A 29 12.16 -21.52 48.59
CA ILE A 29 12.60 -20.64 49.68
C ILE A 29 11.72 -20.83 50.91
N ILE A 30 10.39 -20.91 50.74
CA ILE A 30 9.48 -21.10 51.86
C ILE A 30 9.60 -22.50 52.46
N LEU A 31 9.83 -23.55 51.64
CA LEU A 31 10.14 -24.89 52.15
C LEU A 31 11.39 -24.90 53.03
N LEU A 32 12.46 -24.22 52.58
CA LEU A 32 13.71 -24.10 53.34
C LEU A 32 13.51 -23.36 54.67
N LEU A 33 12.76 -22.25 54.67
CA LEU A 33 12.48 -21.47 55.88
C LEU A 33 11.52 -22.21 56.83
N SER A 34 10.54 -22.93 56.28
CA SER A 34 9.56 -23.70 57.06
C SER A 34 10.22 -24.85 57.82
N TRP A 35 11.26 -25.47 57.24
CA TRP A 35 11.98 -26.58 57.88
C TRP A 35 12.62 -26.19 59.23
N GLY A 36 13.02 -24.92 59.39
CA GLY A 36 13.66 -24.41 60.60
C GLY A 36 12.71 -23.80 61.64
N HIS A 37 11.49 -23.39 61.28
CA HIS A 37 10.59 -22.65 62.19
C HIS A 37 9.23 -23.32 62.41
N LEU A 38 8.71 -24.06 61.42
CA LEU A 38 7.44 -24.77 61.55
C LEU A 38 7.61 -26.16 62.16
N ASN A 39 8.84 -26.66 62.21
CA ASN A 39 9.13 -27.98 62.77
C ASN A 39 8.73 -28.04 64.26
N ASP A 40 9.03 -27.01 65.04
CA ASP A 40 8.72 -26.94 66.47
C ASP A 40 7.21 -26.76 66.72
N LEU A 41 6.53 -25.98 65.87
CA LEU A 41 5.08 -25.77 65.94
C LEU A 41 4.29 -27.05 65.62
N ILE A 42 4.70 -27.82 64.62
CA ILE A 42 3.99 -29.06 64.23
C ILE A 42 4.27 -30.21 65.21
N GLU A 43 5.43 -30.19 65.88
CA GLU A 43 5.76 -31.13 66.94
C GLU A 43 4.88 -30.94 68.17
N SER A 44 4.52 -29.68 68.49
CA SER A 44 3.57 -29.35 69.58
C SER A 44 2.14 -29.86 69.37
N LEU A 45 1.79 -30.25 68.13
CA LEU A 45 0.46 -30.75 67.75
C LEU A 45 0.31 -32.28 67.84
N GLY A 46 1.37 -33.01 68.24
CA GLY A 46 1.32 -34.47 68.44
C GLY A 46 1.22 -35.30 67.16
N THR A 47 1.55 -34.72 66.01
CA THR A 47 1.43 -35.34 64.69
C THR A 47 2.57 -36.32 64.40
N THR A 48 2.28 -37.47 63.77
CA THR A 48 3.30 -38.44 63.34
C THR A 48 4.23 -37.85 62.26
N SER A 49 5.49 -38.28 62.24
CA SER A 49 6.57 -37.70 61.40
C SER A 49 6.26 -37.67 59.90
N GLU A 50 5.48 -38.62 59.39
CA GLU A 50 5.08 -38.67 57.98
C GLU A 50 4.04 -37.59 57.63
N HIS A 51 3.06 -37.36 58.52
CA HIS A 51 2.06 -36.31 58.33
C HIS A 51 2.67 -34.92 58.48
N LYS A 52 3.70 -34.77 59.32
CA LYS A 52 4.48 -33.53 59.50
C LYS A 52 5.08 -33.03 58.18
N ASN A 53 5.77 -33.91 57.46
CA ASN A 53 6.41 -33.57 56.18
C ASN A 53 5.36 -33.22 55.10
N LEU A 54 4.24 -33.94 55.07
CA LEU A 54 3.18 -33.72 54.11
C LEU A 54 2.46 -32.38 54.35
N ILE A 55 2.15 -32.06 55.61
CA ILE A 55 1.57 -30.76 56.00
C ILE A 55 2.52 -29.61 55.66
N MET A 56 3.81 -29.76 55.96
CA MET A 56 4.82 -28.74 55.66
C MET A 56 4.97 -28.51 54.15
N LEU A 57 4.90 -29.58 53.35
CA LEU A 57 4.91 -29.50 51.88
C LEU A 57 3.71 -28.71 51.35
N PHE A 58 2.49 -28.99 51.82
CA PHE A 58 1.28 -28.29 51.38
C PHE A 58 1.27 -26.82 51.82
N LEU A 59 1.74 -26.51 53.02
CA LEU A 59 1.88 -25.13 53.49
C LEU A 59 2.85 -24.34 52.63
N ALA A 60 4.02 -24.90 52.31
CA ALA A 60 5.02 -24.25 51.48
C ALA A 60 4.58 -24.11 50.02
N LEU A 61 3.87 -25.09 49.47
CA LEU A 61 3.27 -25.01 48.13
C LEU A 61 2.24 -23.88 48.06
N GLY A 62 1.34 -23.80 49.04
CA GLY A 62 0.29 -22.76 49.08
C GLY A 62 0.87 -21.36 49.25
N THR A 63 1.63 -21.15 50.32
CA THR A 63 2.22 -19.84 50.63
C THR A 63 3.25 -19.40 49.58
N GLY A 64 4.08 -20.32 49.09
CA GLY A 64 5.10 -20.04 48.07
C GLY A 64 4.50 -19.65 46.73
N SER A 65 3.40 -20.30 46.33
CA SER A 65 2.66 -19.94 45.12
C SER A 65 2.06 -18.53 45.21
N ILE A 66 1.50 -18.15 46.37
CA ILE A 66 0.95 -16.81 46.61
C ILE A 66 2.05 -15.75 46.51
N VAL A 67 3.18 -15.95 47.21
CA VAL A 67 4.30 -15.02 47.17
C VAL A 67 4.88 -14.90 45.75
N GLY A 68 5.02 -16.02 45.05
CA GLY A 68 5.50 -16.03 43.67
C GLY A 68 4.59 -15.30 42.68
N GLU A 69 3.27 -15.39 42.84
CA GLU A 69 2.32 -14.61 42.04
C GLU A 69 2.44 -13.11 42.34
N ILE A 70 2.53 -12.71 43.62
CA ILE A 70 2.70 -11.30 44.01
C ILE A 70 3.97 -10.71 43.40
N VAL A 71 5.10 -11.42 43.50
CA VAL A 71 6.37 -10.97 42.91
C VAL A 71 6.28 -10.86 41.39
N SER A 72 5.61 -11.82 40.74
CA SER A 72 5.41 -11.81 39.29
C SER A 72 4.57 -10.60 38.84
N VAL A 73 3.47 -10.32 39.54
CA VAL A 73 2.60 -9.17 39.25
C VAL A 73 3.32 -7.84 39.50
N LEU A 74 4.07 -7.72 40.60
CA LEU A 74 4.87 -6.52 40.88
C LEU A 74 5.96 -6.30 39.82
N GLY A 75 6.60 -7.37 39.36
CA GLY A 75 7.57 -7.33 38.26
C GLY A 75 6.95 -6.84 36.95
N GLU A 76 5.76 -7.32 36.61
CA GLU A 76 5.01 -6.86 35.42
C GLU A 76 4.61 -5.38 35.52
N ILE A 77 4.14 -4.93 36.69
CA ILE A 77 3.78 -3.52 36.93
C ILE A 77 5.03 -2.65 36.81
N MET A 78 6.13 -3.02 37.46
CA MET A 78 7.41 -2.31 37.38
C MET A 78 7.90 -2.23 35.94
N TYR A 79 7.87 -3.33 35.20
CA TYR A 79 8.30 -3.37 33.80
C TYR A 79 7.44 -2.43 32.93
N LYS A 80 6.11 -2.47 33.09
CA LYS A 80 5.16 -1.66 32.33
C LYS A 80 5.34 -0.16 32.60
N TYR A 81 5.61 0.23 33.85
CA TYR A 81 5.77 1.63 34.23
C TYR A 81 7.16 2.21 33.97
N SER A 82 8.24 1.41 34.09
CA SER A 82 9.61 1.91 33.93
C SER A 82 10.15 1.77 32.50
N ILE A 83 10.09 0.57 31.93
CA ILE A 83 10.83 0.22 30.71
C ILE A 83 9.88 0.11 29.49
N GLY A 84 8.68 -0.41 29.69
CA GLY A 84 7.71 -0.67 28.62
C GLY A 84 7.33 0.58 27.84
N LYS A 85 6.93 1.66 28.52
CA LYS A 85 6.59 2.93 27.87
C LYS A 85 7.75 3.53 27.07
N TYR A 86 8.97 3.50 27.62
CA TYR A 86 10.14 4.05 26.94
C TYR A 86 10.49 3.24 25.68
N PHE A 87 10.43 1.92 25.78
CA PHE A 87 10.70 1.02 24.65
C PHE A 87 9.63 1.14 23.56
N GLU A 88 8.35 1.24 23.92
CA GLU A 88 7.26 1.48 22.97
C GLU A 88 7.40 2.82 22.25
N VAL A 89 7.71 3.91 22.98
CA VAL A 89 7.91 5.23 22.36
C VAL A 89 9.12 5.21 21.44
N ARG A 90 10.22 4.56 21.84
CA ARG A 90 11.42 4.43 21.01
C ARG A 90 11.15 3.60 19.76
N GLN A 91 10.43 2.48 19.87
CA GLN A 91 10.03 1.67 18.72
C GLN A 91 9.09 2.43 17.79
N LYS A 92 8.09 3.14 18.33
CA LYS A 92 7.19 3.98 17.54
C LYS A 92 7.98 5.06 16.81
N LYS A 93 8.88 5.80 17.49
CA LYS A 93 9.75 6.80 16.86
C LYS A 93 10.63 6.20 15.77
N LYS A 94 11.23 5.03 16.02
CA LYS A 94 12.05 4.31 15.05
C LYS A 94 11.23 3.92 13.81
N SER A 95 10.05 3.34 14.01
CA SER A 95 9.15 2.97 12.92
C SER A 95 8.65 4.16 12.10
N ILE A 96 8.39 5.31 12.73
CA ILE A 96 8.01 6.55 12.03
C ILE A 96 9.18 7.06 11.20
N LYS A 97 10.40 7.05 11.77
CA LYS A 97 11.61 7.46 11.06
C LYS A 97 11.89 6.55 9.87
N GLU A 98 11.83 5.25 10.06
CA GLU A 98 12.01 4.25 8.99
C GLU A 98 10.96 4.40 7.87
N LYS A 99 9.68 4.62 8.22
CA LYS A 99 8.62 4.90 7.24
C LYS A 99 8.88 6.18 6.45
N LYS A 100 9.36 7.23 7.12
CA LYS A 100 9.70 8.49 6.47
C LYS A 100 10.88 8.34 5.50
N GLU A 101 11.95 7.69 5.95
CA GLU A 101 13.14 7.41 5.13
C GLU A 101 12.81 6.50 3.93
N TYR A 102 11.91 5.53 4.11
CA TYR A 102 11.41 4.71 3.01
C TYR A 102 10.61 5.56 2.01
N GLY A 103 9.68 6.38 2.48
CA GLY A 103 8.87 7.26 1.63
C GLY A 103 9.71 8.26 0.83
N GLU A 104 10.76 8.83 1.42
CA GLU A 104 11.69 9.74 0.73
C GLU A 104 12.55 9.03 -0.33
N ARG A 105 13.02 7.81 -0.04
CA ARG A 105 13.74 6.98 -1.02
C ARG A 105 12.84 6.60 -2.19
N LEU A 106 11.62 6.15 -1.90
CA LEU A 106 10.62 5.82 -2.92
C LEU A 106 10.32 7.04 -3.81
N LEU A 107 10.11 8.21 -3.21
CA LEU A 107 9.84 9.44 -3.97
C LEU A 107 11.02 9.83 -4.86
N THR A 108 12.26 9.64 -4.38
CA THR A 108 13.47 9.91 -5.17
C THR A 108 13.55 8.98 -6.38
N HIS A 109 13.33 7.69 -6.17
CA HIS A 109 13.29 6.71 -7.25
C HIS A 109 12.16 7.01 -8.24
N PHE A 110 10.96 7.31 -7.73
CA PHE A 110 9.80 7.70 -8.54
C PHE A 110 10.13 8.88 -9.45
N LYS A 111 10.73 9.96 -8.93
CA LYS A 111 11.07 11.16 -9.74
C LYS A 111 12.02 10.86 -10.91
N LEU A 112 12.92 9.87 -10.75
CA LEU A 112 13.81 9.44 -11.82
C LEU A 112 13.02 8.65 -12.87
N THR A 113 12.30 7.63 -12.42
CA THR A 113 11.54 6.72 -13.30
C THR A 113 10.41 7.44 -14.03
N TYR A 114 9.73 8.38 -13.36
CA TYR A 114 8.58 9.13 -13.87
C TYR A 114 8.87 9.89 -15.17
N LYS A 115 10.11 10.38 -15.35
CA LYS A 115 10.52 11.08 -16.59
C LYS A 115 10.50 10.17 -17.81
N HIS A 116 10.65 8.86 -17.60
CA HIS A 116 10.76 7.86 -18.65
C HIS A 116 9.47 7.04 -18.81
N LEU A 117 8.45 7.30 -18.00
CA LEU A 117 7.16 6.62 -18.12
C LEU A 117 6.45 7.07 -19.40
N SER A 118 5.78 6.11 -20.05
CA SER A 118 4.86 6.42 -21.15
C SER A 118 3.76 7.36 -20.67
N PHE A 119 3.23 8.16 -21.58
CA PHE A 119 2.13 9.05 -21.26
C PHE A 119 0.92 8.30 -20.68
N SER A 120 0.54 7.17 -21.26
CA SER A 120 -0.54 6.32 -20.75
C SER A 120 -0.33 5.88 -19.29
N THR A 121 0.90 5.59 -18.90
CA THR A 121 1.24 5.25 -17.50
C THR A 121 1.14 6.48 -16.60
N LYS A 122 1.55 7.65 -17.09
CA LYS A 122 1.40 8.92 -16.37
C LYS A 122 -0.07 9.26 -16.15
N GLU A 123 -0.95 9.02 -17.13
CA GLU A 123 -2.40 9.24 -16.98
C GLU A 123 -2.99 8.40 -15.85
N ILE A 124 -2.62 7.12 -15.76
CA ILE A 124 -3.02 6.25 -14.64
C ILE A 124 -2.58 6.84 -13.31
N LEU A 125 -1.33 7.31 -13.23
CA LEU A 125 -0.80 7.96 -12.02
C LEU A 125 -1.50 9.28 -11.70
N TRP A 126 -1.92 10.04 -12.71
CA TRP A 126 -2.65 11.29 -12.55
C TRP A 126 -4.05 11.06 -12.03
N ASP A 127 -4.77 10.08 -12.58
CA ASP A 127 -6.10 9.69 -12.08
C ASP A 127 -5.99 9.16 -10.63
N LEU A 128 -5.04 8.25 -10.37
CA LEU A 128 -4.77 7.73 -9.03
C LEU A 128 -4.28 8.79 -8.02
N SER A 129 -3.73 9.90 -8.50
CA SER A 129 -3.32 11.00 -7.64
C SER A 129 -4.53 11.69 -7.02
N LYS A 130 -5.65 11.79 -7.73
CA LYS A 130 -6.88 12.46 -7.28
C LYS A 130 -7.57 11.63 -6.22
N GLU A 131 -7.84 10.38 -6.54
CA GLU A 131 -8.55 9.43 -5.69
C GLU A 131 -8.21 7.99 -6.09
N PRO A 132 -8.51 6.98 -5.24
CA PRO A 132 -8.37 5.57 -5.62
C PRO A 132 -9.17 5.24 -6.89
N GLN A 133 -8.60 4.46 -7.80
CA GLN A 133 -9.21 4.12 -9.10
C GLN A 133 -9.36 2.61 -9.24
N THR A 134 -10.49 2.19 -9.82
CA THR A 134 -10.66 0.83 -10.31
C THR A 134 -9.95 0.71 -11.65
N ILE A 135 -9.09 -0.29 -11.78
CA ILE A 135 -8.37 -0.55 -13.03
C ILE A 135 -8.63 -2.00 -13.43
N TRP A 136 -8.90 -2.19 -14.72
CA TRP A 136 -8.94 -3.52 -15.32
C TRP A 136 -7.53 -4.07 -15.38
N ASP A 137 -7.30 -5.16 -14.66
CA ASP A 137 -6.01 -5.75 -14.40
C ASP A 137 -6.14 -7.25 -14.66
N ASP A 138 -5.83 -7.61 -15.90
CA ASP A 138 -5.80 -8.98 -16.37
C ASP A 138 -4.33 -9.39 -16.56
N ASP A 139 -4.00 -10.58 -16.07
CA ASP A 139 -2.62 -11.06 -15.86
C ASP A 139 -1.78 -11.08 -17.15
N GLU A 140 -2.43 -11.13 -18.32
CA GLU A 140 -1.78 -11.18 -19.63
C GLU A 140 -1.77 -9.82 -20.37
N SER A 141 -2.54 -8.84 -19.92
CA SER A 141 -2.94 -7.69 -20.76
C SER A 141 -2.33 -6.34 -20.33
N TYR A 142 -2.11 -6.10 -19.03
CA TYR A 142 -1.90 -4.73 -18.51
C TYR A 142 -0.53 -4.47 -17.85
N ILE A 143 0.53 -4.59 -18.66
CA ILE A 143 1.95 -4.34 -18.31
C ILE A 143 2.17 -3.07 -17.45
N PRO A 144 1.53 -1.92 -17.72
CA PRO A 144 1.79 -0.69 -16.95
C PRO A 144 1.43 -0.78 -15.47
N VAL A 145 0.32 -1.42 -15.12
CA VAL A 145 -0.17 -1.51 -13.73
C VAL A 145 0.76 -2.40 -12.91
N ARG A 146 1.15 -3.54 -13.45
CA ARG A 146 2.07 -4.47 -12.81
C ARG A 146 3.41 -3.82 -12.46
N SER A 147 4.00 -3.07 -13.38
CA SER A 147 5.24 -2.33 -13.10
C SER A 147 5.07 -1.28 -11.99
N LEU A 148 3.92 -0.60 -11.91
CA LEU A 148 3.65 0.36 -10.84
C LEU A 148 3.51 -0.31 -9.46
N ILE A 149 2.97 -1.54 -9.41
CA ILE A 149 2.85 -2.35 -8.19
C ILE A 149 4.22 -2.85 -7.74
N GLU A 150 4.99 -3.45 -8.66
CA GLU A 150 6.32 -4.01 -8.36
C GLU A 150 7.29 -2.95 -7.83
N ASN A 151 7.20 -1.72 -8.35
CA ASN A 151 7.98 -0.59 -7.85
C ASN A 151 7.43 0.05 -6.56
N GLY A 152 6.30 -0.44 -6.04
CA GLY A 152 5.67 0.07 -4.81
C GLY A 152 5.05 1.46 -4.95
N TYR A 153 4.80 1.93 -6.18
CA TYR A 153 4.19 3.24 -6.41
C TYR A 153 2.69 3.22 -6.12
N ILE A 154 2.03 2.12 -6.49
CA ILE A 154 0.60 1.90 -6.23
C ILE A 154 0.42 0.65 -5.39
N LYS A 155 -0.69 0.58 -4.67
CA LYS A 155 -1.08 -0.57 -3.86
C LYS A 155 -2.53 -0.94 -4.14
N GLN A 156 -2.78 -2.24 -4.32
CA GLN A 156 -4.13 -2.79 -4.37
C GLN A 156 -4.77 -2.68 -2.98
N ILE A 157 -5.97 -2.09 -2.92
CA ILE A 157 -6.78 -1.99 -1.71
C ILE A 157 -7.73 -3.19 -1.62
N SER A 158 -8.38 -3.53 -2.72
CA SER A 158 -9.38 -4.60 -2.78
C SER A 158 -9.53 -5.12 -4.21
N SER A 159 -9.96 -6.37 -4.35
CA SER A 159 -10.45 -6.94 -5.61
C SER A 159 -11.98 -6.79 -5.64
N LEU A 160 -12.50 -6.23 -6.73
CA LEU A 160 -13.94 -6.04 -6.95
C LEU A 160 -14.51 -7.18 -7.80
N SER A 161 -13.73 -7.65 -8.78
CA SER A 161 -14.05 -8.80 -9.63
C SER A 161 -12.78 -9.56 -10.00
N ALA A 162 -12.89 -10.60 -10.83
CA ALA A 162 -11.75 -11.39 -11.30
C ALA A 162 -10.70 -10.54 -12.06
N HIS A 163 -11.13 -9.44 -12.69
CA HIS A 163 -10.26 -8.59 -13.51
C HIS A 163 -10.30 -7.11 -13.08
N GLU A 164 -11.06 -6.73 -12.06
CA GLU A 164 -11.15 -5.34 -11.62
C GLU A 164 -10.63 -5.19 -10.19
N ASN A 165 -9.60 -4.37 -10.06
CA ASN A 165 -8.91 -4.14 -8.81
C ASN A 165 -8.91 -2.65 -8.46
N LEU A 166 -9.17 -2.35 -7.19
CA LEU A 166 -9.13 -0.99 -6.66
C LEU A 166 -7.71 -0.66 -6.22
N TYR A 167 -7.11 0.34 -6.85
CA TYR A 167 -5.75 0.77 -6.60
C TYR A 167 -5.67 2.13 -5.93
N LYS A 168 -4.61 2.34 -5.14
CA LYS A 168 -4.29 3.63 -4.55
C LYS A 168 -2.80 3.95 -4.66
N LEU A 169 -2.52 5.20 -4.97
CA LEU A 169 -1.17 5.74 -5.05
C LEU A 169 -0.54 5.89 -3.66
N HIS A 170 0.77 5.65 -3.58
CA HIS A 170 1.54 5.88 -2.36
C HIS A 170 1.45 7.37 -1.93
N PRO A 171 1.22 7.69 -0.64
CA PRO A 171 0.94 9.07 -0.19
C PRO A 171 2.01 10.10 -0.59
N TYR A 172 3.28 9.73 -0.48
CA TYR A 172 4.40 10.63 -0.86
C TYR A 172 4.40 10.97 -2.34
N ILE A 173 4.00 10.02 -3.19
CA ILE A 173 3.92 10.21 -4.65
C ILE A 173 2.66 11.01 -4.98
N SER A 174 1.53 10.71 -4.34
CA SER A 174 0.28 11.47 -4.50
C SER A 174 0.47 12.95 -4.21
N THR A 175 1.09 13.30 -3.09
CA THR A 175 1.40 14.71 -2.76
C THR A 175 2.32 15.34 -3.80
N HIS A 176 3.34 14.62 -4.27
CA HIS A 176 4.24 15.14 -5.29
C HIS A 176 3.53 15.39 -6.62
N LEU A 177 2.72 14.46 -7.09
CA LEU A 177 1.98 14.59 -8.35
C LEU A 177 0.95 15.72 -8.29
N LYS A 178 0.12 15.79 -7.24
CA LYS A 178 -0.86 16.88 -7.07
C LYS A 178 -0.24 18.27 -7.21
N ASN A 179 1.00 18.45 -6.75
CA ASN A 179 1.69 19.74 -6.79
C ASN A 179 2.40 20.04 -8.13
N ASN A 180 2.55 19.05 -9.02
CA ASN A 180 3.37 19.19 -10.23
C ASN A 180 2.64 18.86 -11.54
N ILE A 181 1.49 18.18 -11.49
CA ILE A 181 0.72 17.82 -12.70
C ILE A 181 0.39 19.06 -13.53
N GLU A 182 -0.12 20.14 -12.92
CA GLU A 182 -0.50 21.36 -13.65
C GLU A 182 0.70 21.97 -14.39
N LYS A 183 1.88 22.00 -13.75
CA LYS A 183 3.11 22.50 -14.37
C LYS A 183 3.56 21.63 -15.54
N GLU A 184 3.39 20.32 -15.43
CA GLU A 184 3.71 19.39 -16.52
C GLU A 184 2.73 19.53 -17.68
N ILE A 185 1.43 19.65 -17.39
CA ILE A 185 0.38 19.95 -18.38
C ILE A 185 0.71 21.24 -19.13
N ASP A 186 1.04 22.30 -18.39
CA ASP A 186 1.40 23.59 -18.97
C ASP A 186 2.62 23.51 -19.88
N ASN A 187 3.65 22.78 -19.46
CA ASN A 187 4.87 22.61 -20.23
C ASN A 187 4.58 21.85 -21.54
N ILE A 188 3.83 20.76 -21.47
CA ILE A 188 3.45 19.97 -22.66
C ILE A 188 2.63 20.83 -23.64
N ILE A 189 1.67 21.61 -23.15
CA ILE A 189 0.88 22.50 -24.01
C ILE A 189 1.75 23.58 -24.65
N ASN A 190 2.68 24.18 -23.90
CA ASN A 190 3.56 25.20 -24.44
C ASN A 190 4.45 24.65 -25.56
N VAL A 191 5.01 23.45 -25.37
CA VAL A 191 5.77 22.73 -26.40
C VAL A 191 4.90 22.49 -27.63
N PHE A 192 3.70 21.93 -27.44
CA PHE A 192 2.75 21.66 -28.52
C PHE A 192 2.40 22.91 -29.35
N ILE A 193 2.19 24.06 -28.70
CA ILE A 193 1.91 25.33 -29.40
C ILE A 193 3.17 25.83 -30.14
N SER A 194 4.35 25.68 -29.54
CA SER A 194 5.61 26.19 -30.10
C SER A 194 6.12 25.40 -31.31
N GLU A 195 5.78 24.12 -31.42
CA GLU A 195 6.22 23.22 -32.50
C GLU A 195 5.46 23.46 -33.84
N ASN A 196 4.78 24.60 -33.98
CA ASN A 196 4.13 25.03 -35.22
C ASN A 196 3.04 24.07 -35.73
N ASN A 197 2.32 23.43 -34.80
CA ASN A 197 1.17 22.54 -35.04
C ASN A 197 -0.09 23.28 -35.53
N ASN A 198 0.05 24.32 -36.34
CA ASN A 198 -1.03 25.22 -36.75
C ASN A 198 -2.16 24.51 -37.48
N GLU A 199 -1.84 23.49 -38.30
CA GLU A 199 -2.85 22.68 -38.99
C GLU A 199 -3.73 21.91 -38.00
N LEU A 200 -3.11 21.28 -37.00
CA LEU A 200 -3.83 20.59 -35.92
C LEU A 200 -4.64 21.57 -35.07
N ILE A 201 -4.06 22.71 -34.72
CA ILE A 201 -4.74 23.77 -33.96
C ILE A 201 -5.96 24.29 -34.73
N ASN A 202 -5.84 24.50 -36.03
CA ASN A 202 -6.95 24.91 -36.87
C ASN A 202 -8.02 23.81 -36.95
N ALA A 203 -7.62 22.53 -37.06
CA ALA A 203 -8.55 21.41 -37.09
C ALA A 203 -9.42 21.29 -35.83
N ILE A 204 -8.82 21.52 -34.66
CA ILE A 204 -9.49 21.40 -33.36
C ILE A 204 -10.21 22.68 -32.93
N THR A 205 -9.96 23.82 -33.57
CA THR A 205 -10.57 25.12 -33.23
C THR A 205 -11.49 25.70 -34.29
N SER A 206 -11.31 25.38 -35.57
CA SER A 206 -12.17 25.84 -36.66
C SER A 206 -13.52 25.13 -36.61
N SER A 207 -14.60 25.84 -36.91
CA SER A 207 -15.92 25.25 -37.16
C SER A 207 -15.97 24.44 -38.44
N ASP A 208 -15.05 24.72 -39.37
CA ASP A 208 -15.16 24.30 -40.76
C ASP A 208 -14.48 22.96 -41.03
N TYR A 209 -15.01 22.25 -42.04
CA TYR A 209 -14.59 20.91 -42.42
C TYR A 209 -13.18 20.93 -43.06
N LEU A 210 -12.31 20.00 -42.65
CA LEU A 210 -11.03 19.78 -43.35
C LEU A 210 -11.25 18.87 -44.58
N PRO A 211 -10.62 19.18 -45.73
CA PRO A 211 -10.79 18.40 -46.94
C PRO A 211 -10.18 16.99 -46.84
N HIS A 212 -10.85 16.02 -47.49
CA HIS A 212 -10.49 14.59 -47.57
C HIS A 212 -9.05 14.32 -48.08
N SER A 213 -8.38 15.26 -48.75
CA SER A 213 -7.05 15.02 -49.34
C SER A 213 -5.89 15.08 -48.33
N ALA A 214 -6.14 15.40 -47.06
CA ALA A 214 -5.10 15.56 -46.04
C ALA A 214 -4.86 14.31 -45.14
N TYR A 215 -5.58 13.20 -45.39
CA TYR A 215 -5.71 12.08 -44.43
C TYR A 215 -4.42 11.42 -43.93
N SER A 216 -3.50 11.05 -44.83
CA SER A 216 -2.26 10.34 -44.43
C SER A 216 -1.33 11.23 -43.62
N ASP A 217 -1.20 12.48 -44.07
CA ASP A 217 -0.32 13.47 -43.46
C ASP A 217 -0.87 13.89 -42.09
N PHE A 218 -2.19 14.02 -41.98
CA PHE A 218 -2.84 14.41 -40.73
C PHE A 218 -2.67 13.38 -39.61
N SER A 219 -2.79 12.08 -39.93
CA SER A 219 -2.58 11.01 -38.95
C SER A 219 -1.14 10.97 -38.42
N LYS A 220 -0.16 11.31 -39.28
CA LYS A 220 1.25 11.38 -38.90
C LYS A 220 1.51 12.58 -37.99
N ILE A 221 1.02 13.76 -38.38
CA ILE A 221 1.16 15.00 -37.60
C ILE A 221 0.47 14.86 -36.23
N ALA A 222 -0.72 14.25 -36.17
CA ALA A 222 -1.41 14.02 -34.90
C ALA A 222 -0.70 12.97 -34.00
N ASN A 223 0.02 11.99 -34.56
CA ASN A 223 0.89 11.09 -33.78
C ASN A 223 2.13 11.82 -33.24
N GLU A 224 2.69 12.75 -34.01
CA GLU A 224 3.81 13.61 -33.59
C GLU A 224 3.39 14.57 -32.47
N ALA A 225 2.12 15.00 -32.45
CA ALA A 225 1.51 15.81 -31.40
C ALA A 225 1.08 15.05 -30.13
N CYS A 226 1.42 13.76 -30.03
CA CYS A 226 1.22 12.98 -28.80
C CYS A 226 2.06 13.61 -27.66
N PRO A 227 1.49 13.90 -26.48
CA PRO A 227 0.23 13.35 -25.97
C PRO A 227 -0.99 14.27 -26.01
N VAL A 228 -0.90 15.47 -26.60
CA VAL A 228 -1.99 16.45 -26.56
C VAL A 228 -3.21 15.98 -27.34
N ILE A 229 -2.96 15.32 -28.48
CA ILE A 229 -3.98 14.82 -29.39
C ILE A 229 -4.01 13.29 -29.33
N ALA A 230 -5.21 12.72 -29.20
CA ALA A 230 -5.47 11.30 -29.28
C ALA A 230 -6.25 11.00 -30.57
N ILE A 231 -5.76 10.03 -31.35
CA ILE A 231 -6.42 9.53 -32.56
C ILE A 231 -7.02 8.17 -32.23
N ASN A 232 -8.34 8.07 -32.30
CA ASN A 232 -9.04 6.80 -32.23
C ASN A 232 -9.41 6.39 -33.66
N LYS A 233 -8.94 5.23 -34.12
CA LYS A 233 -9.27 4.74 -35.46
C LYS A 233 -10.58 3.96 -35.40
N ASP A 234 -11.52 4.31 -36.25
CA ASP A 234 -12.77 3.59 -36.45
C ASP A 234 -12.58 2.55 -37.55
N TYR A 235 -12.84 1.28 -37.20
CA TYR A 235 -12.76 0.13 -38.09
C TYR A 235 -14.16 -0.47 -38.28
N GLU A 236 -14.58 -0.78 -39.50
CA GLU A 236 -15.59 -1.83 -39.71
C GLU A 236 -14.91 -3.10 -40.24
N SER A 237 -15.37 -4.24 -39.76
CA SER A 237 -15.03 -5.53 -40.35
C SER A 237 -16.02 -5.86 -41.45
N ILE A 238 -15.60 -5.70 -42.70
CA ILE A 238 -16.26 -6.33 -43.85
C ILE A 238 -15.30 -7.44 -44.28
N ASP A 239 -15.64 -8.69 -43.95
CA ASP A 239 -14.90 -9.92 -44.30
C ASP A 239 -13.46 -10.07 -43.77
N PHE A 240 -13.27 -10.20 -42.45
CA PHE A 240 -12.00 -10.54 -41.77
C PHE A 240 -10.76 -9.68 -42.11
N SER A 241 -10.92 -8.69 -42.98
CA SER A 241 -9.95 -7.66 -43.30
C SER A 241 -10.41 -6.37 -42.63
N ASN A 242 -9.75 -5.99 -41.54
CA ASN A 242 -10.04 -4.73 -40.87
C ASN A 242 -9.67 -3.58 -41.80
N LYS A 243 -10.67 -2.88 -42.36
CA LYS A 243 -10.46 -1.63 -43.10
C LYS A 243 -10.72 -0.45 -42.17
N VAL A 244 -9.82 0.53 -42.16
CA VAL A 244 -10.03 1.80 -41.48
C VAL A 244 -11.03 2.61 -42.29
N ILE A 245 -12.15 2.99 -41.68
CA ILE A 245 -13.22 3.74 -42.32
C ILE A 245 -13.29 5.17 -41.80
N GLY A 246 -12.64 5.45 -40.67
CA GLY A 246 -12.58 6.78 -40.09
C GLY A 246 -11.55 6.90 -38.98
N PHE A 247 -11.38 8.10 -38.47
CA PHE A 247 -10.76 8.33 -37.18
C PHE A 247 -11.39 9.52 -36.46
N ASP A 248 -11.43 9.42 -35.15
CA ASP A 248 -11.80 10.49 -34.25
C ASP A 248 -10.53 11.14 -33.69
N ILE A 249 -10.44 12.45 -33.88
CA ILE A 249 -9.45 13.28 -33.22
C ILE A 249 -10.10 13.85 -31.97
N SER A 250 -9.56 13.44 -30.84
CA SER A 250 -9.95 13.94 -29.54
C SER A 250 -8.77 14.59 -28.86
N ILE A 251 -9.05 15.66 -28.13
CA ILE A 251 -8.04 16.25 -27.25
C ILE A 251 -8.06 15.44 -25.97
N ASN A 252 -6.88 15.05 -25.52
CA ASN A 252 -6.78 14.32 -24.28
C ASN A 252 -7.38 15.14 -23.13
N LYS A 253 -8.15 14.47 -22.26
CA LYS A 253 -8.96 15.09 -21.18
C LYS A 253 -8.16 16.03 -20.29
N TYR A 254 -6.86 15.77 -20.11
CA TYR A 254 -5.99 16.57 -19.25
C TYR A 254 -5.58 17.91 -19.86
N PHE A 255 -5.50 18.01 -21.19
CA PHE A 255 -5.07 19.25 -21.86
C PHE A 255 -6.23 20.09 -22.35
N LYS A 256 -7.43 19.52 -22.52
CA LYS A 256 -8.58 20.18 -23.17
C LYS A 256 -8.92 21.54 -22.56
N ALA A 257 -8.98 21.65 -21.23
CA ALA A 257 -9.31 22.91 -20.56
C ALA A 257 -8.19 23.96 -20.74
N SER A 258 -6.97 23.62 -20.31
CA SER A 258 -5.82 24.52 -20.36
C SER A 258 -5.43 24.94 -21.79
N LEU A 259 -5.59 24.05 -22.78
CA LEU A 259 -5.36 24.37 -24.17
C LEU A 259 -6.41 25.36 -24.69
N GLY A 260 -7.68 25.21 -24.30
CA GLY A 260 -8.75 26.14 -24.68
C GLY A 260 -8.53 27.54 -24.11
N GLU A 261 -8.08 27.62 -22.87
CA GLU A 261 -7.70 28.88 -22.21
C GLU A 261 -6.53 29.56 -22.93
N LYS A 262 -5.45 28.83 -23.22
CA LYS A 262 -4.26 29.39 -23.89
C LYS A 262 -4.53 29.84 -25.31
N LEU A 263 -5.36 29.10 -26.05
CA LEU A 263 -5.73 29.46 -27.41
C LEU A 263 -6.83 30.51 -27.47
N GLN A 264 -7.49 30.83 -26.35
CA GLN A 264 -8.68 31.69 -26.27
C GLN A 264 -9.78 31.27 -27.26
N LYS A 265 -9.90 29.96 -27.49
CA LYS A 265 -10.81 29.37 -28.48
C LYS A 265 -11.53 28.16 -27.89
N LYS A 266 -12.76 27.95 -28.35
CA LYS A 266 -13.49 26.72 -28.06
C LYS A 266 -12.84 25.56 -28.82
N ILE A 267 -12.67 24.45 -28.12
CA ILE A 267 -12.05 23.23 -28.65
C ILE A 267 -13.11 22.19 -28.95
N TYR A 268 -13.02 21.58 -30.13
CA TYR A 268 -13.96 20.58 -30.62
C TYR A 268 -13.29 19.21 -30.78
N THR A 269 -14.03 18.16 -30.43
CA THR A 269 -13.71 16.79 -30.87
C THR A 269 -14.21 16.63 -32.30
N ARG A 270 -13.41 16.02 -33.17
CA ARG A 270 -13.75 15.88 -34.60
C ARG A 270 -13.73 14.42 -35.01
N LYS A 271 -14.76 14.01 -35.74
CA LYS A 271 -14.84 12.71 -36.40
C LYS A 271 -14.54 12.87 -37.88
N PHE A 272 -13.71 12.00 -38.44
CA PHE A 272 -13.40 11.97 -39.86
C PHE A 272 -13.75 10.61 -40.44
N LYS A 273 -14.45 10.58 -41.58
CA LYS A 273 -14.76 9.35 -42.32
C LYS A 273 -13.98 9.33 -43.63
N VAL A 274 -13.24 8.25 -43.86
CA VAL A 274 -12.37 8.00 -45.02
C VAL A 274 -13.17 7.71 -46.30
N ASN A 275 -14.44 7.28 -46.19
CA ASN A 275 -15.29 6.93 -47.34
C ASN A 275 -16.62 7.72 -47.34
N GLY A 276 -16.59 8.94 -47.92
CA GLY A 276 -17.65 9.44 -48.81
C GLY A 276 -19.06 9.74 -48.30
N GLU A 277 -19.47 9.41 -47.08
CA GLU A 277 -20.80 9.79 -46.58
C GLU A 277 -20.75 10.56 -45.25
N GLU A 278 -21.14 11.83 -45.36
CA GLU A 278 -21.38 12.78 -44.29
C GLU A 278 -22.25 12.19 -43.19
N ILE A 279 -21.83 12.36 -41.93
CA ILE A 279 -22.79 12.42 -40.83
C ILE A 279 -22.51 13.72 -40.10
N ASN A 280 -23.46 14.65 -40.21
CA ASN A 280 -23.54 15.82 -39.36
C ASN A 280 -23.62 15.37 -37.90
N ALA A 281 -22.61 15.71 -37.10
CA ALA A 281 -22.68 15.55 -35.65
C ALA A 281 -23.46 16.73 -35.06
N ALA A 282 -24.56 16.42 -34.38
CA ALA A 282 -25.26 17.32 -33.46
C ALA A 282 -24.46 17.49 -32.16
#